data_AF-A0A2K0TEA5-F1
#
_entry.id   AF-A0A2K0TEA5-F1
#
_cell.length_a   1.000
_cell.length_b   1.000
_cell.length_c   1.000
_cell.angle_alpha   90.00
_cell.angle_beta   90.00
_cell.angle_gamma   90.00
#
_symmetry.space_group_name_H-M   'P 1'
#
loop_
_entity.id
_entity.type
_entity.pdbx_description
1 polymer ?
#
loop_
_entity_poly.entity_id
_entity_poly.type
_entity_poly.pdbx_seq_one_letter_code
_entity_poly.pdbx_strand_id
1 'polypeptide(L)'
;MPAPGDQHQAWANPFEEAKPRVSEWTAKEIATISSRLDKQLGPEYISSRAGPGGSRVHYLTAEKVIGLANEVFGFNGWSSSIQNIQVDFADENPQTQRVSIGLSVIVRVTLRDGTYHEDVGYGSIENAKGKAMAFEKAKKEGTTDALKRTLRNFGNVLGNCIYDQDYVKQVTKIKTQPNKKFDPDNLHRHSDFAKKEPTRDITMSNLNNGAKTGAPTTATTAPAAVPAFKPEPMDSFDDFLGGMLSSDGFEELEAEHL
;
A
#
# COMPACT_ATOMS: atom_id res chain seq x y z
N MET A 1 -24.23 -27.15 57.72
CA MET A 1 -25.19 -26.18 57.15
C MET A 1 -24.41 -24.93 56.79
N PRO A 2 -24.47 -24.41 55.55
CA PRO A 2 -23.82 -23.15 55.21
C PRO A 2 -24.44 -21.99 56.00
N ALA A 3 -23.63 -20.97 56.31
CA ALA A 3 -24.03 -19.86 57.19
C ALA A 3 -25.00 -18.87 56.48
N PRO A 4 -25.89 -18.18 57.22
CA PRO A 4 -26.75 -17.15 56.65
C PRO A 4 -25.91 -15.98 56.13
N GLY A 5 -25.78 -15.85 54.81
CA GLY A 5 -24.98 -14.81 54.15
C GLY A 5 -24.34 -15.24 52.83
N ASP A 6 -24.13 -16.55 52.63
CA ASP A 6 -23.50 -17.12 51.42
C ASP A 6 -24.43 -17.16 50.18
N GLN A 7 -25.58 -16.48 50.21
CA GLN A 7 -26.60 -16.54 49.14
C GLN A 7 -26.43 -15.46 48.07
N HIS A 8 -25.48 -14.54 48.23
CA HIS A 8 -25.20 -13.49 47.25
C HIS A 8 -24.03 -13.88 46.36
N GLN A 9 -24.28 -14.81 45.43
CA GLN A 9 -23.38 -15.00 44.31
C GLN A 9 -23.54 -13.78 43.40
N ALA A 10 -22.49 -12.95 43.29
CA ALA A 10 -22.50 -11.77 42.43
C ALA A 10 -22.72 -12.20 40.99
N TRP A 11 -23.96 -12.07 40.50
CA TRP A 11 -24.25 -12.27 39.10
C TRP A 11 -23.61 -11.11 38.33
N ALA A 12 -22.73 -11.43 37.38
CA ALA A 12 -22.15 -10.42 36.51
C ALA A 12 -23.29 -9.80 35.69
N ASN A 13 -23.50 -8.48 35.84
CA ASN A 13 -24.61 -7.79 35.20
C ASN A 13 -24.39 -7.79 33.67
N PRO A 14 -25.25 -8.46 32.87
CA PRO A 14 -25.13 -8.52 31.42
C PRO A 14 -25.46 -7.18 30.74
N PHE A 15 -25.92 -6.18 31.51
CA PHE A 15 -26.13 -4.80 31.07
C PHE A 15 -25.01 -3.85 31.52
N GLU A 16 -23.96 -4.34 32.19
CA GLU A 16 -22.76 -3.55 32.43
C GLU A 16 -22.05 -3.39 31.09
N GLU A 17 -22.13 -2.18 30.50
CA GLU A 17 -21.41 -1.85 29.28
C GLU A 17 -19.95 -2.25 29.47
N ALA A 18 -19.44 -3.12 28.58
CA ALA A 18 -18.04 -3.50 28.58
C ALA A 18 -17.23 -2.21 28.57
N LYS A 19 -16.58 -1.89 29.70
CA LYS A 19 -15.78 -0.68 29.83
C LYS A 19 -14.98 -0.54 28.54
N PRO A 20 -15.14 0.57 27.78
CA PRO A 20 -14.31 0.77 26.61
C PRO A 20 -12.88 0.56 27.09
N ARG A 21 -12.15 -0.32 26.41
CA ARG A 21 -10.73 -0.50 26.69
C ARG A 21 -10.07 0.83 26.33
N VAL A 22 -10.08 1.76 27.28
CA VAL A 22 -9.40 3.04 27.17
C VAL A 22 -7.98 2.68 26.79
N SER A 23 -7.52 3.13 25.63
CA SER A 23 -6.14 2.81 25.26
C SER A 23 -5.19 3.29 26.31
N GLU A 24 -4.23 2.42 26.59
CA GLU A 24 -2.97 2.79 27.17
C GLU A 24 -2.08 3.41 26.08
N TRP A 25 -2.55 4.40 25.32
CA TRP A 25 -1.59 5.29 24.68
C TRP A 25 -1.06 6.22 25.75
N THR A 26 0.24 6.09 26.00
CA THR A 26 0.94 7.04 26.85
C THR A 26 0.84 8.43 26.22
N ALA A 27 0.82 9.49 27.05
CA ALA A 27 0.82 10.87 26.53
C ALA A 27 1.97 11.13 25.53
N LYS A 28 3.10 10.43 25.72
CA LYS A 28 4.24 10.46 24.80
C LYS A 28 3.93 9.85 23.43
N GLU A 29 3.22 8.71 23.39
CA GLU A 29 2.79 8.10 22.13
C GLU A 29 1.77 8.98 21.41
N ILE A 30 0.79 9.53 22.13
CA ILE A 30 -0.21 10.45 21.56
C ILE A 30 0.49 11.66 20.92
N ALA A 31 1.41 12.31 21.64
CA ALA A 31 2.17 13.43 21.11
C ALA A 31 3.02 13.04 19.88
N THR A 32 3.61 11.85 19.89
CA THR A 32 4.40 11.34 18.77
C THR A 32 3.54 11.06 17.53
N ILE A 33 2.40 10.38 17.72
CA ILE A 33 1.45 10.05 16.64
C ILE A 33 0.86 11.34 16.07
N SER A 34 0.41 12.27 16.93
CA SER A 34 -0.11 13.57 16.52
C SER A 34 0.91 14.35 15.69
N SER A 35 2.16 14.47 16.17
CA SER A 35 3.23 15.13 15.41
C SER A 35 3.55 14.45 14.07
N ARG A 36 3.39 13.12 13.95
CA ARG A 36 3.56 12.41 12.68
C ARG A 36 2.37 12.66 11.74
N LEU A 37 1.15 12.64 12.25
CA LEU A 37 -0.09 12.85 11.48
C LEU A 37 -0.17 14.26 10.88
N ASP A 38 0.36 15.27 11.58
CA ASP A 38 0.38 16.67 11.12
C ASP A 38 1.30 16.92 9.92
N LYS A 39 2.31 16.06 9.71
CA LYS A 39 3.26 16.21 8.60
C LYS A 39 2.54 16.08 7.26
N GLN A 40 2.97 16.89 6.29
CA GLN A 40 2.55 16.76 4.90
C GLN A 40 3.46 15.76 4.16
N LEU A 41 2.95 15.17 3.09
CA LEU A 41 3.69 14.17 2.32
C LEU A 41 4.83 14.79 1.49
N GLY A 42 5.87 14.00 1.25
CA GLY A 42 6.87 14.34 0.25
C GLY A 42 6.35 14.08 -1.18
N PRO A 43 6.97 14.68 -2.22
CA PRO A 43 6.61 14.45 -3.61
C PRO A 43 6.75 12.97 -4.03
N GLU A 44 7.60 12.19 -3.37
CA GLU A 44 7.81 10.75 -3.61
C GLU A 44 6.56 9.90 -3.33
N TYR A 45 5.64 10.37 -2.48
CA TYR A 45 4.41 9.66 -2.20
C TYR A 45 3.32 9.95 -3.22
N ILE A 46 3.34 11.12 -3.86
CA ILE A 46 2.25 11.60 -4.71
C ILE A 46 2.42 11.09 -6.14
N SER A 47 1.41 10.35 -6.61
CA SER A 47 1.27 9.99 -8.03
C SER A 47 0.31 10.96 -8.72
N SER A 48 0.36 11.02 -10.05
CA SER A 48 -0.55 11.86 -10.83
C SER A 48 -1.02 11.15 -12.08
N ARG A 49 -2.30 11.33 -12.43
CA ARG A 49 -2.88 10.87 -13.70
C ARG A 49 -3.50 12.02 -14.47
N ALA A 50 -3.70 11.85 -15.77
CA ALA A 50 -4.53 12.75 -16.55
C ALA A 50 -5.97 12.70 -16.04
N GLY A 51 -6.56 13.87 -15.83
CA GLY A 51 -7.95 14.06 -15.46
C GLY A 51 -8.75 14.67 -16.61
N PRO A 52 -10.08 14.81 -16.42
CA PRO A 52 -10.94 15.48 -17.39
C PRO A 52 -10.45 16.90 -17.70
N GLY A 53 -10.60 17.31 -18.95
CA GLY A 53 -10.23 18.66 -19.40
C GLY A 53 -8.72 18.95 -19.38
N GLY A 54 -7.87 17.93 -19.42
CA GLY A 54 -6.40 18.08 -19.43
C GLY A 54 -5.80 18.45 -18.07
N SER A 55 -6.62 18.45 -17.01
CA SER A 55 -6.14 18.63 -15.64
C SER A 55 -5.31 17.44 -15.17
N ARG A 56 -4.45 17.63 -14.15
CA ARG A 56 -3.74 16.52 -13.49
C ARG A 56 -4.41 16.23 -12.16
N VAL A 57 -4.77 14.98 -11.94
CA VAL A 57 -5.34 14.52 -10.67
C VAL A 57 -4.24 13.84 -9.88
N HIS A 58 -3.97 14.38 -8.70
CA HIS A 58 -3.01 13.82 -7.75
C HIS A 58 -3.68 12.78 -6.87
N TYR A 59 -3.00 11.66 -6.64
CA TYR A 59 -3.51 10.57 -5.83
C TYR A 59 -2.39 9.83 -5.11
N LEU A 60 -2.75 9.15 -4.04
CA LEU A 60 -1.87 8.27 -3.29
C LEU A 60 -2.24 6.81 -3.60
N THR A 61 -1.24 5.96 -3.84
CA THR A 61 -1.45 4.53 -4.09
C THR A 61 -1.76 3.81 -2.78
N ALA A 62 -2.54 2.72 -2.85
CA ALA A 62 -2.94 1.96 -1.67
C ALA A 62 -1.75 1.40 -0.90
N GLU A 63 -0.75 0.88 -1.61
CA GLU A 63 0.52 0.40 -1.05
C GLU A 63 1.17 1.45 -0.15
N LYS A 64 1.31 2.69 -0.65
CA LYS A 64 1.89 3.81 0.11
C LYS A 64 1.05 4.15 1.34
N VAL A 65 -0.27 4.23 1.20
CA VAL A 65 -1.18 4.50 2.35
C VAL A 65 -1.03 3.44 3.44
N ILE A 66 -1.00 2.16 3.06
CA ILE A 66 -0.84 1.04 4.01
C ILE A 66 0.54 1.10 4.68
N GLY A 67 1.60 1.38 3.92
CA GLY A 67 2.94 1.57 4.45
C GLY A 67 3.01 2.71 5.47
N LEU A 68 2.40 3.86 5.16
CA LEU A 68 2.32 5.01 6.07
C LEU A 68 1.51 4.70 7.33
N ALA A 69 0.38 3.99 7.20
CA ALA A 69 -0.40 3.56 8.38
C ALA A 69 0.40 2.63 9.29
N ASN A 70 1.16 1.69 8.72
CA ASN A 70 2.07 0.82 9.47
C ASN A 70 3.23 1.59 10.12
N GLU A 71 3.73 2.65 9.50
CA GLU A 71 4.79 3.50 10.07
C GLU A 71 4.27 4.37 11.22
N VAL A 72 3.07 4.94 11.07
CA VAL A 72 2.47 5.88 12.03
C VAL A 72 1.90 5.13 13.24
N PHE A 73 1.06 4.12 12.99
CA PHE A 73 0.35 3.40 14.05
C PHE A 73 1.07 2.12 14.50
N GLY A 74 1.95 1.57 13.67
CA GLY A 74 2.53 0.23 13.86
C GLY A 74 1.65 -0.85 13.23
N PHE A 75 2.25 -1.98 12.85
CA PHE A 75 1.53 -3.09 12.19
C PHE A 75 0.37 -3.67 13.01
N ASN A 76 0.40 -3.52 14.34
CA ASN A 76 -0.63 -3.95 15.28
C ASN A 76 -1.43 -2.79 15.88
N GLY A 77 -1.19 -1.55 15.42
CA GLY A 77 -1.83 -0.35 15.96
C GLY A 77 -3.12 0.06 15.27
N TRP A 78 -3.44 -0.57 14.13
CA TRP A 78 -4.63 -0.30 13.35
C TRP A 78 -5.16 -1.58 12.69
N SER A 79 -6.43 -1.54 12.32
CA SER A 79 -7.11 -2.60 11.56
C SER A 79 -8.14 -1.98 10.63
N SER A 80 -8.47 -2.68 9.55
CA SER A 80 -9.53 -2.28 8.63
C SER A 80 -10.57 -3.39 8.50
N SER A 81 -11.84 -3.01 8.40
CA SER A 81 -12.96 -3.94 8.22
C SER A 81 -13.95 -3.38 7.21
N ILE A 82 -14.45 -4.25 6.32
CA ILE A 82 -15.53 -3.91 5.40
C ILE A 82 -16.84 -4.03 6.18
N GLN A 83 -17.57 -2.93 6.28
CA GLN A 83 -18.83 -2.85 7.00
C GLN A 83 -20.00 -3.22 6.10
N ASN A 84 -19.99 -2.69 4.87
CA ASN A 84 -21.04 -2.95 3.91
C ASN A 84 -20.49 -2.88 2.48
N ILE A 85 -21.06 -3.67 1.58
CA ILE A 85 -20.88 -3.56 0.13
C ILE A 85 -22.27 -3.51 -0.48
N GLN A 86 -22.59 -2.39 -1.12
CA GLN A 86 -23.86 -2.17 -1.79
C GLN A 86 -23.64 -2.07 -3.29
N VAL A 87 -24.36 -2.89 -4.06
CA VAL A 87 -24.40 -2.78 -5.52
C VAL A 87 -25.44 -1.73 -5.86
N ASP A 88 -25.02 -0.61 -6.42
CA ASP A 88 -25.90 0.51 -6.73
C ASP A 88 -26.59 0.31 -8.08
N PHE A 89 -25.85 -0.23 -9.06
CA PHE A 89 -26.40 -0.68 -10.33
C PHE A 89 -25.58 -1.85 -10.89
N ALA A 90 -26.22 -2.69 -11.69
CA ALA A 90 -25.59 -3.80 -12.40
C ALA A 90 -26.37 -4.08 -13.69
N ASP A 91 -26.05 -3.28 -14.71
CA ASP A 91 -26.75 -3.29 -15.98
C ASP A 91 -26.04 -4.19 -17.00
N GLU A 92 -26.82 -4.86 -17.84
CA GLU A 92 -26.32 -5.68 -18.93
C GLU A 92 -26.97 -5.24 -20.23
N ASN A 93 -26.15 -4.90 -21.21
CA ASN A 93 -26.64 -4.54 -22.54
C ASN A 93 -27.11 -5.83 -23.26
N PRO A 94 -28.40 -5.94 -23.61
CA PRO A 94 -28.95 -7.18 -24.18
C PRO A 94 -28.41 -7.51 -25.58
N GLN A 95 -27.90 -6.52 -26.31
CA GLN A 95 -27.34 -6.73 -27.65
C GLN A 95 -25.86 -7.11 -27.60
N THR A 96 -25.08 -6.40 -26.78
CA THR A 96 -23.62 -6.57 -26.73
C THR A 96 -23.15 -7.53 -25.63
N GLN A 97 -24.06 -7.93 -24.72
CA GLN A 97 -23.78 -8.70 -23.51
C GLN A 97 -22.69 -8.06 -22.61
N ARG A 98 -22.47 -6.76 -22.79
CA ARG A 98 -21.54 -5.98 -21.97
C ARG A 98 -22.21 -5.58 -20.68
N VAL A 99 -21.43 -5.59 -19.60
CA VAL A 99 -21.93 -5.34 -18.24
C VAL A 99 -21.33 -4.06 -17.69
N SER A 100 -22.18 -3.21 -17.12
CA SER A 100 -21.77 -2.02 -16.39
C SER A 100 -22.22 -2.15 -14.94
N ILE A 101 -21.30 -1.98 -13.99
CA ILE A 101 -21.56 -2.15 -12.56
C ILE A 101 -20.97 -0.96 -11.80
N GLY A 102 -21.72 -0.46 -10.83
CA GLY A 102 -21.26 0.47 -9.82
C GLY A 102 -21.63 -0.04 -8.44
N LEU A 103 -20.68 0.03 -7.50
CA LEU A 103 -20.90 -0.36 -6.12
C LEU A 103 -20.22 0.59 -5.14
N SER A 104 -20.89 0.78 -4.01
CA SER A 104 -20.41 1.52 -2.86
C SER A 104 -19.91 0.56 -1.78
N VAL A 105 -18.76 0.86 -1.19
CA VAL A 105 -18.16 0.07 -0.09
C VAL A 105 -17.96 0.97 1.12
N ILE A 106 -18.41 0.53 2.29
CA ILE A 106 -18.14 1.22 3.56
C ILE A 106 -17.01 0.48 4.26
N VAL A 107 -15.91 1.18 4.56
CA VAL A 107 -14.77 0.63 5.31
C VAL A 107 -14.59 1.39 6.61
N ARG A 108 -14.50 0.64 7.72
CA ARG A 108 -14.09 1.13 9.03
C ARG A 108 -12.62 0.86 9.25
N VAL A 109 -11.88 1.88 9.65
CA VAL A 109 -10.51 1.74 10.18
C VAL A 109 -10.56 2.01 11.68
N THR A 110 -10.10 1.04 12.46
CA THR A 110 -10.12 1.08 13.93
C THR A 110 -8.68 1.02 14.44
N LEU A 111 -8.30 1.97 15.28
CA LEU A 111 -7.00 1.98 15.96
C LEU A 111 -7.04 1.09 17.22
N ARG A 112 -5.86 0.82 17.79
CA ARG A 112 -5.73 -0.08 18.97
C ARG A 112 -6.51 0.38 20.21
N ASP A 113 -6.88 1.66 20.27
CA ASP A 113 -7.69 2.22 21.35
C ASP A 113 -9.19 2.12 21.16
N GLY A 114 -9.62 1.62 20.00
CA GLY A 114 -11.02 1.58 19.63
C GLY A 114 -11.55 2.86 18.99
N THR A 115 -10.76 3.94 18.83
CA THR A 115 -11.14 5.04 17.95
C THR A 115 -11.19 4.54 16.51
N TYR A 116 -12.17 5.04 15.76
CA TYR A 116 -12.37 4.62 14.40
C TYR A 116 -12.91 5.76 13.53
N HIS A 117 -12.65 5.62 12.24
CA HIS A 117 -13.32 6.39 11.21
C HIS A 117 -13.96 5.43 10.21
N GLU A 118 -15.03 5.90 9.57
CA GLU A 118 -15.69 5.24 8.45
C GLU A 118 -15.78 6.22 7.29
N ASP A 119 -15.59 5.71 6.08
CA ASP A 119 -15.84 6.46 4.86
C ASP A 119 -16.35 5.48 3.79
N VAL A 120 -16.95 6.04 2.75
CA VAL A 120 -17.49 5.32 1.60
C VAL A 120 -16.48 5.40 0.48
N GLY A 121 -16.17 4.29 -0.16
CA GLY A 121 -15.45 4.24 -1.44
C GLY A 121 -16.35 3.75 -2.56
N TYR A 122 -15.98 4.10 -3.79
CA TYR A 122 -16.74 3.72 -4.96
C TYR A 122 -15.90 2.93 -5.94
N GLY A 123 -16.47 1.88 -6.51
CA GLY A 123 -15.84 1.10 -7.56
C GLY A 123 -16.82 0.89 -8.70
N SER A 124 -16.36 1.18 -9.92
CA SER A 124 -17.17 1.00 -11.11
C SER A 124 -16.39 0.44 -12.28
N ILE A 125 -17.16 -0.14 -13.19
CA ILE A 125 -16.67 -0.58 -14.49
C ILE A 125 -17.82 -0.45 -15.47
N GLU A 126 -17.51 0.09 -16.64
CA GLU A 126 -18.44 0.19 -17.74
C GLU A 126 -17.99 -0.75 -18.86
N ASN A 127 -18.95 -1.28 -19.62
CA ASN A 127 -18.71 -2.07 -20.81
C ASN A 127 -17.80 -3.31 -20.60
N ALA A 128 -17.88 -3.94 -19.44
CA ALA A 128 -17.12 -5.14 -19.11
C ALA A 128 -17.55 -6.34 -19.96
N LYS A 129 -16.60 -7.22 -20.29
CA LYS A 129 -16.87 -8.43 -21.10
C LYS A 129 -17.67 -9.51 -20.36
N GLY A 130 -17.83 -9.42 -19.04
CA GLY A 130 -18.60 -10.38 -18.26
C GLY A 130 -18.78 -9.98 -16.80
N LYS A 131 -19.85 -10.50 -16.18
CA LYS A 131 -20.27 -10.13 -14.81
C LYS A 131 -19.21 -10.41 -13.75
N ALA A 132 -18.53 -11.56 -13.82
CA ALA A 132 -17.54 -11.95 -12.80
C ALA A 132 -16.36 -10.97 -12.74
N MET A 133 -15.75 -10.67 -13.90
CA MET A 133 -14.66 -9.69 -14.00
C MET A 133 -15.13 -8.29 -13.60
N ALA A 134 -16.36 -7.92 -13.98
CA ALA A 134 -16.93 -6.63 -13.60
C ALA A 134 -17.05 -6.46 -12.08
N PHE A 135 -17.65 -7.45 -11.40
CA PHE A 135 -17.76 -7.45 -9.94
C PHE A 135 -16.39 -7.52 -9.26
N GLU A 136 -15.44 -8.29 -9.80
CA GLU A 136 -14.09 -8.37 -9.24
C GLU A 136 -13.38 -7.01 -9.27
N LYS A 137 -13.36 -6.33 -10.43
CA LYS A 137 -12.73 -5.01 -10.54
C LYS A 137 -13.44 -4.00 -9.64
N ALA A 138 -14.76 -3.89 -9.74
CA ALA A 138 -15.53 -2.91 -8.97
C ALA A 138 -15.36 -3.11 -7.46
N LYS A 139 -15.38 -4.36 -6.96
CA LYS A 139 -15.19 -4.63 -5.52
C LYS A 139 -13.77 -4.29 -5.05
N LYS A 140 -12.74 -4.65 -5.82
CA LYS A 140 -11.34 -4.32 -5.49
C LYS A 140 -11.14 -2.81 -5.46
N GLU A 141 -11.64 -2.11 -6.48
CA GLU A 141 -11.53 -0.66 -6.59
C GLU A 141 -12.28 0.06 -5.46
N GLY A 142 -13.56 -0.27 -5.23
CA GLY A 142 -14.38 0.35 -4.19
C GLY A 142 -13.84 0.13 -2.78
N THR A 143 -13.36 -1.10 -2.48
CA THR A 143 -12.75 -1.39 -1.17
C THR A 143 -11.45 -0.61 -0.95
N THR A 144 -10.62 -0.53 -2.00
CA THR A 144 -9.35 0.19 -1.95
C THR A 144 -9.57 1.70 -1.81
N ASP A 145 -10.55 2.24 -2.55
CA ASP A 145 -10.93 3.64 -2.46
C ASP A 145 -11.46 3.98 -1.05
N ALA A 146 -12.36 3.16 -0.51
CA ALA A 146 -12.91 3.33 0.82
C ALA A 146 -11.80 3.35 1.88
N LEU A 147 -10.86 2.40 1.81
CA LEU A 147 -9.73 2.33 2.73
C LEU A 147 -8.89 3.62 2.71
N LYS A 148 -8.51 4.12 1.52
CA LYS A 148 -7.74 5.37 1.39
C LYS A 148 -8.50 6.56 1.95
N ARG A 149 -9.81 6.64 1.68
CA ARG A 149 -10.68 7.72 2.14
C ARG A 149 -10.92 7.69 3.65
N THR A 150 -11.00 6.51 4.24
CA THR A 150 -11.06 6.38 5.69
C THR A 150 -9.73 6.76 6.34
N LEU A 151 -8.60 6.33 5.78
CA LEU A 151 -7.28 6.62 6.37
C LEU A 151 -6.89 8.10 6.33
N ARG A 152 -7.30 8.86 5.31
CA ARG A 152 -7.03 10.32 5.30
C ARG A 152 -7.66 11.05 6.48
N ASN A 153 -8.76 10.56 7.06
CA ASN A 153 -9.46 11.25 8.15
C ASN A 153 -8.62 11.33 9.43
N PHE A 154 -7.57 10.51 9.55
CA PHE A 154 -6.64 10.56 10.67
C PHE A 154 -5.57 11.66 10.55
N GLY A 155 -5.24 12.18 9.36
CA GLY A 155 -4.24 13.24 9.24
C GLY A 155 -3.64 13.48 7.86
N ASN A 156 -2.83 14.55 7.77
CA ASN A 156 -2.17 15.01 6.56
C ASN A 156 -1.27 13.93 5.96
N VAL A 157 -0.47 13.26 6.80
CA VAL A 157 0.48 12.24 6.35
C VAL A 157 -0.22 11.03 5.72
N LEU A 158 -1.47 10.76 6.08
CA LEU A 158 -2.26 9.65 5.50
C LEU A 158 -3.05 10.05 4.26
N GLY A 159 -2.75 11.22 3.69
CA GLY A 159 -3.29 11.66 2.42
C GLY A 159 -4.29 12.81 2.51
N ASN A 160 -4.56 13.38 3.69
CA ASN A 160 -5.42 14.56 3.77
C ASN A 160 -4.81 15.77 3.06
N CYS A 161 -3.48 15.91 3.07
CA CYS A 161 -2.80 17.07 2.47
C CYS A 161 -2.99 17.18 0.95
N ILE A 162 -3.29 16.09 0.22
CA ILE A 162 -3.42 16.12 -1.24
C ILE A 162 -4.66 16.90 -1.73
N TYR A 163 -5.61 17.19 -0.82
CA TYR A 163 -6.79 17.98 -1.14
C TYR A 163 -6.51 19.49 -1.08
N ASP A 164 -5.45 19.91 -0.39
CA ASP A 164 -4.99 21.29 -0.37
C ASP A 164 -4.28 21.62 -1.70
N GLN A 165 -4.93 22.48 -2.49
CA GLN A 165 -4.44 22.89 -3.80
C GLN A 165 -3.14 23.69 -3.72
N ASP A 166 -2.93 24.46 -2.65
CA ASP A 166 -1.72 25.28 -2.51
C ASP A 166 -0.53 24.42 -2.09
N TYR A 167 -0.75 23.40 -1.27
CA TYR A 167 0.23 22.35 -1.03
C TYR A 167 0.59 21.60 -2.31
N VAL A 168 -0.40 21.15 -3.08
CA VAL A 168 -0.17 20.39 -4.33
C VAL A 168 0.66 21.21 -5.34
N LYS A 169 0.38 22.51 -5.50
CA LYS A 169 1.16 23.41 -6.37
C LYS A 169 2.62 23.56 -5.93
N GLN A 170 2.91 23.44 -4.63
CA GLN A 170 4.26 23.59 -4.09
C GLN A 170 5.04 22.27 -4.17
N VAL A 171 4.44 21.17 -3.70
CA VAL A 171 5.10 19.86 -3.63
C VAL A 171 5.45 19.33 -5.03
N THR A 172 4.62 19.62 -6.04
CA THR A 172 4.87 19.21 -7.43
C THR A 172 6.04 19.92 -8.10
N LYS A 173 6.50 21.06 -7.56
CA LYS A 173 7.70 21.78 -8.04
C LYS A 173 8.99 21.18 -7.48
N ILE A 174 8.90 20.39 -6.41
CA ILE A 174 10.05 19.77 -5.77
C ILE A 174 10.48 18.59 -6.64
N LYS A 175 11.74 18.58 -7.07
CA LYS A 175 12.30 17.46 -7.83
C LYS A 175 12.42 16.25 -6.91
N THR A 176 11.78 15.14 -7.30
CA THR A 176 11.96 13.85 -6.62
C THR A 176 13.37 13.34 -6.88
N GLN A 177 14.02 12.81 -5.83
CA GLN A 177 15.19 11.98 -6.05
C GLN A 177 14.78 10.69 -6.76
N PRO A 178 15.65 10.08 -7.57
CA PRO A 178 15.34 8.80 -8.20
C PRO A 178 14.95 7.78 -7.12
N ASN A 179 13.87 7.04 -7.36
CA ASN A 179 13.36 6.01 -6.45
C ASN A 179 14.52 5.18 -5.89
N LYS A 180 14.46 4.85 -4.59
CA LYS A 180 15.43 3.98 -3.92
C LYS A 180 15.70 2.77 -4.82
N LYS A 181 16.95 2.60 -5.24
CA LYS A 181 17.34 1.50 -6.14
C LYS A 181 16.90 0.19 -5.50
N PHE A 182 16.33 -0.70 -6.30
CA PHE A 182 15.98 -2.05 -5.87
C PHE A 182 17.22 -2.73 -5.28
N ASP A 183 17.08 -3.26 -4.07
CA ASP A 183 18.14 -3.94 -3.35
C ASP A 183 17.82 -5.44 -3.29
N PRO A 184 18.45 -6.27 -4.16
CA PRO A 184 18.19 -7.71 -4.21
C PRO A 184 18.56 -8.47 -2.93
N ASP A 185 19.40 -7.87 -2.08
CA ASP A 185 19.92 -8.50 -0.86
C ASP A 185 18.99 -8.28 0.35
N ASN A 186 18.09 -7.29 0.30
CA ASN A 186 17.07 -7.05 1.32
C ASN A 186 15.75 -7.82 1.06
N LEU A 187 15.76 -8.84 0.20
CA LEU A 187 14.58 -9.68 -0.07
C LEU A 187 14.42 -10.75 1.00
N HIS A 188 13.20 -10.92 1.49
CA HIS A 188 12.84 -12.11 2.26
C HIS A 188 12.82 -13.32 1.32
N ARG A 189 13.71 -14.29 1.55
CA ARG A 189 13.84 -15.51 0.74
C ARG A 189 13.43 -16.73 1.56
N HIS A 190 12.77 -17.68 0.90
CA HIS A 190 12.54 -19.00 1.48
C HIS A 190 13.88 -19.65 1.88
N SER A 191 13.86 -20.50 2.92
CA SER A 191 15.07 -21.13 3.48
C SER A 191 15.93 -21.82 2.44
N ASP A 192 15.31 -22.37 1.39
CA ASP A 192 16.00 -23.13 0.34
C ASP A 192 16.81 -22.26 -0.63
N PHE A 193 16.50 -20.96 -0.71
CA PHE A 193 17.11 -20.01 -1.65
C PHE A 193 17.86 -18.86 -0.96
N ALA A 194 17.98 -18.91 0.37
CA ALA A 194 18.81 -17.97 1.12
C ALA A 194 20.28 -18.20 0.77
N LYS A 195 20.99 -17.14 0.38
CA LYS A 195 22.45 -17.20 0.17
C LYS A 195 23.08 -17.61 1.52
N LYS A 196 23.72 -18.78 1.58
CA LYS A 196 24.57 -19.13 2.73
C LYS A 196 25.73 -18.16 2.72
N GLU A 197 25.80 -17.25 3.68
CA GLU A 197 27.01 -16.46 3.87
C GLU A 197 28.16 -17.43 4.18
N PRO A 198 29.32 -17.31 3.52
CA PRO A 198 30.49 -18.06 3.91
C PRO A 198 30.92 -17.53 5.27
N THR A 199 30.84 -18.40 6.29
CA THR A 199 31.37 -18.16 7.63
C THR A 199 32.80 -17.64 7.47
N ARG A 200 33.03 -16.36 7.77
CA ARG A 200 34.39 -15.84 7.91
C ARG A 200 34.95 -16.43 9.18
N ASP A 201 35.75 -17.49 9.04
CA ASP A 201 36.61 -17.96 10.11
C ASP A 201 37.47 -16.79 10.57
N ILE A 202 37.24 -16.34 11.80
CA ILE A 202 38.11 -15.38 12.48
C ILE A 202 39.37 -16.15 12.86
N THR A 203 40.32 -16.25 11.93
CA THR A 203 41.66 -16.72 12.23
C THR A 203 42.40 -15.58 12.92
N MET A 204 42.46 -15.62 14.24
CA MET A 204 43.42 -14.84 15.03
C MET A 204 44.85 -15.24 14.60
N SER A 205 45.58 -14.34 13.95
CA SER A 205 47.03 -14.49 13.77
C SER A 205 47.77 -13.34 14.44
N ASN A 206 48.46 -13.71 15.52
CA ASN A 206 49.33 -12.87 16.33
C ASN A 206 50.63 -12.52 15.60
N LEU A 207 51.05 -11.28 15.81
CA LEU A 207 52.35 -10.62 15.65
C LEU A 207 53.63 -11.46 15.42
N ASN A 208 54.30 -11.12 14.32
CA ASN A 208 55.68 -10.58 14.22
C ASN A 208 56.88 -11.45 13.74
N ASN A 209 57.47 -10.93 12.63
CA ASN A 209 58.87 -10.88 12.18
C ASN A 209 59.66 -12.12 11.69
N GLY A 210 60.21 -11.99 10.47
CA GLY A 210 61.55 -12.50 10.14
C GLY A 210 61.86 -12.90 8.69
N ALA A 211 62.39 -11.95 7.89
CA ALA A 211 63.49 -12.08 6.91
C ALA A 211 63.30 -12.73 5.50
N LYS A 212 63.67 -11.90 4.48
CA LYS A 212 64.45 -12.18 3.24
C LYS A 212 63.83 -13.14 2.20
N THR A 213 63.90 -13.00 0.86
CA THR A 213 64.65 -12.19 -0.12
C THR A 213 64.08 -12.55 -1.52
N GLY A 214 64.17 -11.64 -2.50
CA GLY A 214 64.29 -12.00 -3.93
C GLY A 214 63.05 -11.82 -4.83
N ALA A 215 63.10 -10.78 -5.67
CA ALA A 215 62.38 -10.72 -6.96
C ALA A 215 63.15 -11.58 -8.01
N PRO A 216 62.59 -12.00 -9.17
CA PRO A 216 62.08 -11.07 -10.18
C PRO A 216 60.94 -11.55 -11.12
N THR A 217 60.24 -10.55 -11.69
CA THR A 217 59.75 -10.39 -13.09
C THR A 217 58.93 -11.44 -13.86
N THR A 218 58.10 -10.87 -14.76
CA THR A 218 57.41 -11.43 -15.95
C THR A 218 56.12 -12.20 -15.67
N ALA A 219 55.09 -12.23 -16.52
CA ALA A 219 54.59 -11.42 -17.64
C ALA A 219 53.26 -12.11 -18.04
N THR A 220 52.26 -11.36 -18.52
CA THR A 220 51.21 -11.77 -19.52
C THR A 220 50.32 -12.98 -19.13
N THR A 221 48.99 -12.93 -19.11
CA THR A 221 48.11 -12.93 -20.29
C THR A 221 46.64 -12.85 -19.84
N ALA A 222 45.82 -12.08 -20.56
CA ALA A 222 44.38 -12.33 -20.68
C ALA A 222 44.15 -13.47 -21.71
N PRO A 223 43.10 -14.29 -21.56
CA PRO A 223 41.92 -14.16 -22.44
C PRO A 223 40.63 -14.54 -21.66
N ALA A 224 39.38 -14.46 -22.14
CA ALA A 224 38.73 -13.99 -23.35
C ALA A 224 37.25 -13.74 -22.97
N ALA A 225 36.60 -12.90 -23.76
CA ALA A 225 35.17 -12.62 -23.71
C ALA A 225 34.32 -13.85 -24.08
N VAL A 226 33.17 -13.97 -23.42
CA VAL A 226 32.02 -14.79 -23.84
C VAL A 226 30.76 -13.91 -23.83
N PRO A 227 29.80 -14.15 -24.74
CA PRO A 227 28.93 -13.13 -25.28
C PRO A 227 27.73 -12.78 -24.40
N ALA A 228 27.20 -11.60 -24.65
CA ALA A 228 26.04 -11.00 -24.01
C ALA A 228 24.79 -11.92 -24.05
N PHE A 229 24.26 -12.23 -22.87
CA PHE A 229 22.90 -12.70 -22.70
C PHE A 229 22.05 -11.47 -22.35
N LYS A 230 21.17 -11.04 -23.25
CA LYS A 230 20.12 -10.05 -22.95
C LYS A 230 19.00 -10.79 -22.20
N PRO A 231 18.72 -10.46 -20.93
CA PRO A 231 17.44 -10.84 -20.35
C PRO A 231 16.36 -9.91 -20.92
N GLU A 232 15.47 -10.48 -21.73
CA GLU A 232 14.15 -9.91 -22.03
C GLU A 232 13.44 -9.60 -20.71
N PRO A 233 12.78 -8.44 -20.57
CA PRO A 233 12.07 -8.11 -19.35
C PRO A 233 10.85 -9.02 -19.22
N MET A 234 10.84 -9.90 -18.21
CA MET A 234 9.63 -10.59 -17.79
C MET A 234 8.63 -9.57 -17.23
N ASP A 235 7.38 -9.75 -17.67
CA ASP A 235 6.23 -8.89 -17.47
C ASP A 235 6.06 -8.41 -16.03
N SER A 236 6.04 -7.09 -15.87
CA SER A 236 5.62 -6.43 -14.64
C SER A 236 4.12 -6.66 -14.43
N PHE A 237 3.73 -6.91 -13.18
CA PHE A 237 2.33 -7.03 -12.75
C PHE A 237 1.46 -5.80 -13.11
N ASP A 238 2.09 -4.63 -13.32
CA ASP A 238 1.41 -3.42 -13.83
C ASP A 238 1.06 -3.50 -15.33
N ASP A 239 1.83 -4.23 -16.15
CA ASP A 239 1.52 -4.44 -17.58
C ASP A 239 0.40 -5.48 -17.77
N PHE A 240 0.17 -6.38 -16.82
CA PHE A 240 -1.00 -7.25 -16.86
C PHE A 240 -2.32 -6.47 -16.72
N LEU A 241 -2.32 -5.38 -15.94
CA LEU A 241 -3.47 -4.49 -15.80
C LEU A 241 -3.53 -3.42 -16.91
N GLY A 242 -2.38 -2.94 -17.38
CA GLY A 242 -2.29 -1.99 -18.49
C GLY A 242 -2.62 -2.60 -19.86
N GLY A 243 -2.13 -3.80 -20.15
CA GLY A 243 -2.28 -4.48 -21.43
C GLY A 243 -3.69 -5.04 -21.70
N MET A 244 -4.51 -5.20 -20.66
CA MET A 244 -5.94 -5.53 -20.84
C MET A 244 -6.80 -4.29 -21.16
N LEU A 245 -6.24 -3.09 -21.04
CA LEU A 245 -6.90 -1.81 -21.30
C LEU A 245 -6.42 -1.10 -22.57
N SER A 246 -5.37 -1.60 -23.23
CA SER A 246 -4.95 -1.11 -24.54
C SER A 246 -5.34 -2.08 -25.65
N SER A 247 -6.56 -1.91 -26.18
CA SER A 247 -6.82 -2.19 -27.59
C SER A 247 -7.38 -0.92 -28.20
N ASP A 248 -6.54 -0.31 -29.04
CA ASP A 248 -6.80 0.91 -29.80
C ASP A 248 -8.00 0.81 -30.73
N GLY A 249 -8.60 1.99 -30.95
CA GLY A 249 -9.03 2.43 -32.27
C GLY A 249 -10.44 2.02 -32.71
N PHE A 250 -11.41 2.92 -32.48
CA PHE A 250 -12.36 3.26 -33.54
C PHE A 250 -12.81 4.72 -33.38
N GLU A 251 -12.53 5.50 -34.43
CA GLU A 251 -13.06 6.84 -34.68
C GLU A 251 -14.57 6.80 -34.93
N GLU A 252 -15.17 7.98 -34.76
CA GLU A 252 -16.19 8.59 -35.63
C GLU A 252 -17.59 8.86 -35.03
N LEU A 253 -17.83 10.17 -34.81
CA LEU A 253 -19.00 11.03 -35.10
C LEU A 253 -20.43 10.45 -35.12
N GLU A 254 -21.31 11.05 -34.31
CA GLU A 254 -22.51 11.86 -34.71
C GLU A 254 -23.26 12.27 -33.43
N ALA A 255 -23.40 13.56 -33.11
CA ALA A 255 -24.36 14.56 -33.60
C ALA A 255 -25.66 14.65 -32.76
N GLU A 256 -25.89 15.87 -32.26
CA GLU A 256 -27.15 16.55 -31.97
C GLU A 256 -28.39 15.74 -31.49
N HIS A 257 -28.84 16.02 -30.27
CA HIS A 257 -30.11 16.75 -30.04
C HIS A 257 -30.34 17.04 -28.55
N LEU A 258 -30.59 18.33 -28.27
CA LEU A 258 -31.14 18.97 -27.05
C LEU A 258 -30.21 19.16 -25.84
#